data_AF-A0A955SIP9-F1
#
_entry.id   AF-A0A955SIP9-F1
#
_cell.length_a   1.000
_cell.length_b   1.000
_cell.length_c   1.000
_cell.angle_alpha   90.00
_cell.angle_beta   90.00
_cell.angle_gamma   90.00
#
_symmetry.space_group_name_H-M   'P 1'
#
loop_
_entity.id
_entity.type
_entity.pdbx_description
1 polymer ?
#
loop_
_entity_poly.entity_id
_entity_poly.type
_entity_poly.pdbx_seq_one_letter_code
_entity_poly.pdbx_strand_id
1 'polypeptide(L)'
;MPLLLQRGLVFLIIVGFLMPASGTLAASVSALEDLVGKVDARYAQTQDLQADFIQETILEGFTTGFTSSGRLYLKKPGLLRWDYLQPSEEQIYVNGDQVMMYVPEHQQVVK
;
A
#
# COMPACT_ATOMS: atom_id res chain seq x y z
N MET A 1 -16.29 -36.09 -38.77
CA MET A 1 -17.41 -37.06 -38.71
C MET A 1 -17.43 -37.65 -37.29
N PRO A 2 -18.62 -37.90 -36.73
CA PRO A 2 -19.31 -36.90 -35.89
C PRO A 2 -20.03 -37.53 -34.69
N LEU A 3 -20.67 -36.70 -33.84
CA LEU A 3 -21.93 -36.99 -33.13
C LEU A 3 -22.31 -35.69 -32.41
N LEU A 4 -22.98 -34.70 -33.02
CA LEU A 4 -24.40 -34.60 -33.44
C LEU A 4 -25.44 -34.87 -32.33
N LEU A 5 -26.30 -33.84 -32.16
CA LEU A 5 -27.64 -33.80 -31.56
C LEU A 5 -27.71 -33.90 -30.03
N GLN A 6 -28.31 -32.95 -29.33
CA GLN A 6 -29.75 -32.70 -29.41
C GLN A 6 -30.14 -31.21 -29.41
N ARG A 7 -31.04 -30.91 -30.35
CA ARG A 7 -31.88 -29.71 -30.43
C ARG A 7 -33.11 -29.93 -29.54
N GLY A 8 -33.64 -28.89 -28.93
CA GLY A 8 -35.04 -28.92 -28.47
C GLY A 8 -35.35 -28.09 -27.24
N LEU A 9 -35.56 -26.80 -27.44
CA LEU A 9 -36.76 -26.09 -27.01
C LEU A 9 -37.42 -26.59 -25.71
N VAL A 10 -37.13 -25.92 -24.58
CA VAL A 10 -38.12 -25.77 -23.51
C VAL A 10 -38.48 -24.29 -23.43
N PHE A 11 -39.66 -24.03 -23.97
CA PHE A 11 -40.44 -22.81 -23.90
C PHE A 11 -40.67 -22.41 -22.44
N LEU A 12 -40.44 -21.12 -22.15
CA LEU A 12 -41.30 -20.24 -21.35
C LEU A 12 -41.53 -20.52 -19.85
N ILE A 13 -41.49 -19.41 -19.10
CA ILE A 13 -41.93 -19.21 -17.70
C ILE A 13 -40.90 -19.59 -16.64
N ILE A 14 -39.95 -18.67 -16.38
CA ILE A 14 -39.80 -18.02 -15.06
C ILE A 14 -39.35 -16.57 -15.32
N VAL A 15 -40.30 -15.73 -15.73
CA VAL A 15 -40.23 -14.30 -15.44
C VAL A 15 -40.64 -14.16 -13.99
N GLY A 16 -39.67 -13.97 -13.11
CA GLY A 16 -39.92 -13.80 -11.69
C GLY A 16 -38.69 -14.14 -10.89
N PHE A 17 -38.04 -13.10 -10.36
CA PHE A 17 -36.95 -13.17 -9.38
C PHE A 17 -35.51 -13.22 -9.92
N LEU A 18 -35.13 -12.22 -10.72
CA LEU A 18 -33.75 -11.73 -10.70
C LEU A 18 -33.78 -10.27 -10.26
N MET A 19 -34.04 -10.07 -8.96
CA MET A 19 -33.71 -8.81 -8.29
C MET A 19 -32.20 -8.59 -8.46
N PRO A 20 -31.74 -7.47 -9.03
CA PRO A 20 -30.33 -7.15 -8.98
C PRO A 20 -30.04 -6.70 -7.55
N ALA A 21 -29.56 -7.60 -6.69
CA ALA A 21 -28.87 -7.25 -5.46
C ALA A 21 -27.46 -6.68 -5.77
N SER A 22 -27.32 -5.92 -6.87
CA SER A 22 -26.05 -5.35 -7.37
C SER A 22 -25.81 -3.92 -6.88
N GLY A 23 -26.75 -3.33 -6.13
CA GLY A 23 -26.64 -1.96 -5.64
C GLY A 23 -25.65 -1.77 -4.49
N THR A 24 -25.26 -2.83 -3.77
CA THR A 24 -24.38 -2.74 -2.60
C THR A 24 -22.90 -2.75 -2.96
N LEU A 25 -22.48 -3.54 -3.96
CA LEU A 25 -21.08 -3.57 -4.42
C LEU A 25 -20.68 -2.30 -5.19
N ALA A 26 -21.57 -1.75 -6.02
CA ALA A 26 -21.23 -0.54 -6.79
C ALA A 26 -21.02 0.67 -5.88
N ALA A 27 -21.85 0.82 -4.83
CA ALA A 27 -21.72 1.90 -3.86
C ALA A 27 -20.48 1.75 -2.95
N SER A 28 -20.06 0.52 -2.63
CA SER A 28 -18.85 0.29 -1.84
C SER A 28 -17.56 0.56 -2.63
N VAL A 29 -17.56 0.25 -3.93
CA VAL A 29 -16.44 0.57 -4.82
C VAL A 29 -16.28 2.08 -4.99
N SER A 30 -17.37 2.81 -5.25
CA SER A 30 -17.29 4.27 -5.40
C SER A 30 -16.80 4.98 -4.12
N ALA A 31 -17.24 4.50 -2.94
CA ALA A 31 -16.79 5.06 -1.67
C ALA A 31 -15.29 4.82 -1.40
N LEU A 32 -14.75 3.68 -1.86
CA LEU A 32 -13.32 3.38 -1.75
C LEU A 32 -12.50 4.27 -2.70
N GLU A 33 -12.94 4.42 -3.95
CA GLU A 33 -12.29 5.32 -4.93
C GLU A 33 -12.24 6.77 -4.42
N ASP A 34 -13.33 7.25 -3.85
CA ASP A 34 -13.40 8.57 -3.23
C ASP A 34 -12.42 8.73 -2.05
N LEU A 35 -12.25 7.68 -1.23
CA LEU A 35 -11.33 7.69 -0.10
C LEU A 35 -9.88 7.73 -0.58
N VAL A 36 -9.51 6.88 -1.53
CA VAL A 36 -8.17 6.85 -2.14
C VAL A 36 -7.87 8.20 -2.80
N GLY A 37 -8.81 8.74 -3.58
CA GLY A 37 -8.65 10.04 -4.23
C GLY A 37 -8.38 11.18 -3.25
N LYS A 38 -8.97 11.15 -2.04
CA LYS A 38 -8.69 12.15 -0.99
C LYS A 38 -7.28 12.00 -0.42
N VAL A 39 -6.81 10.78 -0.21
CA VAL A 39 -5.44 10.51 0.26
C VAL A 39 -4.43 10.97 -0.79
N ASP A 40 -4.65 10.62 -2.05
CA ASP A 40 -3.80 10.99 -3.17
C ASP A 40 -3.78 12.51 -3.37
N ALA A 41 -4.92 13.18 -3.32
CA ALA A 41 -4.98 14.63 -3.46
C ALA A 41 -4.20 15.34 -2.35
N ARG A 42 -4.29 14.86 -1.10
CA ARG A 42 -3.49 15.41 0.01
C ARG A 42 -2.01 15.13 -0.22
N TYR A 43 -1.65 13.89 -0.55
CA TYR A 43 -0.27 13.54 -0.83
C TYR A 43 0.30 14.38 -1.97
N ALA A 44 -0.44 14.57 -3.07
CA ALA A 44 -0.02 15.35 -4.24
C ALA A 44 0.33 16.81 -3.89
N GLN A 45 -0.44 17.42 -2.98
CA GLN A 45 -0.23 18.80 -2.54
C GLN A 45 0.97 18.97 -1.60
N THR A 46 1.36 17.92 -0.87
CA THR A 46 2.55 17.93 -0.01
C THR A 46 3.83 18.04 -0.85
N GLN A 47 4.60 19.11 -0.68
CA GLN A 47 5.90 19.29 -1.36
C GLN A 47 7.06 18.77 -0.52
N ASP A 48 6.99 19.00 0.77
CA ASP A 48 7.93 18.48 1.76
C ASP A 48 7.18 18.04 3.02
N LEU A 49 7.82 17.16 3.77
CA LEU A 49 7.34 16.66 5.05
C LEU A 49 8.55 16.36 5.94
N GLN A 50 8.46 16.76 7.19
CA GLN A 50 9.37 16.33 8.24
C GLN A 50 8.53 15.82 9.41
N ALA A 51 8.87 14.64 9.92
CA ALA A 51 8.15 14.04 11.03
C ALA A 51 9.09 13.20 11.90
N ASP A 52 8.84 13.18 13.20
CA ASP A 52 9.41 12.19 14.10
C ASP A 52 8.56 10.91 14.06
N PHE A 53 9.19 9.74 14.17
CA PHE A 53 8.50 8.46 14.13
C PHE A 53 8.91 7.55 15.29
N ILE A 54 7.97 6.66 15.65
CA ILE A 54 8.19 5.46 16.44
C ILE A 54 7.64 4.30 15.61
N GLN A 55 8.47 3.30 15.34
CA GLN A 55 8.13 2.10 14.59
C GLN A 55 8.14 0.90 15.55
N GLU A 56 7.04 0.17 15.61
CA GLU A 56 6.95 -1.09 16.35
C GLU A 56 6.85 -2.24 15.35
N THR A 57 7.83 -3.15 15.41
CA THR A 57 7.89 -4.33 14.53
C THR A 57 7.58 -5.57 15.34
N ILE A 58 6.49 -6.25 15.00
CA ILE A 58 6.07 -7.50 15.63
C ILE A 58 6.64 -8.66 14.81
N LEU A 59 7.43 -9.51 15.45
CA LEU A 59 8.02 -10.70 14.83
C LEU A 59 7.24 -11.93 15.31
N GLU A 60 6.56 -12.62 14.40
CA GLU A 60 5.87 -13.87 14.73
C GLU A 60 6.86 -14.89 15.31
N GLY A 61 6.52 -15.49 16.46
CA GLY A 61 7.38 -16.44 17.16
C GLY A 61 8.36 -15.83 18.16
N PHE A 62 8.46 -14.50 18.26
CA PHE A 62 9.24 -13.82 19.30
C PHE A 62 8.33 -13.22 20.37
N THR A 63 8.73 -13.33 21.64
CA THR A 63 7.97 -12.76 22.77
C THR A 63 8.06 -11.23 22.83
N THR A 64 9.09 -10.65 22.21
CA THR A 64 9.34 -9.21 22.22
C THR A 64 9.58 -8.73 20.80
N GLY A 65 8.79 -7.74 20.37
CA GLY A 65 9.01 -7.04 19.11
C GLY A 65 10.22 -6.09 19.18
N PHE A 66 10.49 -5.40 18.09
CA PHE A 66 11.55 -4.39 18.02
C PHE A 66 10.92 -3.01 17.87
N THR A 67 11.33 -2.07 18.73
CA THR A 67 10.91 -0.67 18.64
C THR A 67 12.07 0.17 18.15
N SER A 68 11.81 0.98 17.13
CA SER A 68 12.79 1.91 16.56
C SER A 68 12.21 3.32 16.57
N SER A 69 13.05 4.33 16.69
CA SER A 69 12.62 5.72 16.61
C SER A 69 13.56 6.55 15.77
N GLY A 70 13.06 7.65 15.23
CA GLY A 70 13.85 8.46 14.33
C GLY A 70 13.09 9.61 13.69
N ARG A 71 13.62 10.09 12.58
CA ARG A 71 13.08 11.21 11.82
C ARG A 71 12.99 10.89 10.33
N LEU A 72 11.84 11.19 9.75
CA LEU A 72 11.60 11.14 8.31
C LEU A 72 11.67 12.54 7.72
N TYR A 73 12.30 12.63 6.55
CA TYR A 73 12.24 13.78 5.66
C TYR A 73 11.81 13.31 4.28
N LEU A 74 10.85 14.00 3.69
CA LEU A 74 10.43 13.81 2.31
C LEU A 74 10.47 15.17 1.63
N LYS A 75 11.01 15.19 0.41
CA LYS A 75 10.96 16.36 -0.46
C LYS A 75 10.77 15.92 -1.91
N LYS A 76 9.75 16.48 -2.56
CA LYS A 76 9.53 16.21 -3.97
C LYS A 76 10.46 17.05 -4.86
N PRO A 77 10.85 16.53 -6.04
CA PRO A 77 10.63 15.16 -6.50
C PRO A 77 11.70 14.19 -5.95
N GLY A 78 11.26 12.99 -5.53
CA GLY A 78 12.14 11.82 -5.37
C GLY A 78 13.20 11.86 -4.26
N LEU A 79 13.17 12.85 -3.36
CA LEU A 79 14.09 12.90 -2.22
C LEU A 79 13.40 12.37 -0.97
N LEU A 80 14.03 11.40 -0.32
CA LEU A 80 13.60 10.90 0.97
C LEU A 80 14.82 10.62 1.83
N ARG A 81 14.69 10.88 3.13
CA ARG A 81 15.68 10.49 4.13
C ARG A 81 14.99 9.91 5.38
N TRP A 82 15.37 8.70 5.77
CA TRP A 82 15.04 8.14 7.08
C TRP A 82 16.30 8.13 7.94
N ASP A 83 16.26 8.85 9.06
CA ASP A 83 17.26 8.75 10.11
C ASP A 83 16.69 7.88 11.23
N TYR A 84 17.14 6.64 11.35
CA TYR A 84 16.94 5.83 12.56
C TYR A 84 17.92 6.32 13.62
N LEU A 85 17.42 6.59 14.81
CA LEU A 85 18.19 7.13 15.95
C LEU A 85 18.27 6.13 17.11
N GLN A 86 17.27 5.25 17.24
CA GLN A 86 17.25 4.21 18.27
C GLN A 86 16.72 2.89 17.71
N PRO A 87 17.23 1.75 18.21
CA PRO A 87 18.33 1.63 19.17
C PRO A 87 19.73 1.77 18.54
N SER A 88 19.83 1.70 17.21
CA SER A 88 21.04 1.90 16.43
C SER A 88 20.84 3.05 15.44
N GLU A 89 21.93 3.76 15.12
CA GLU A 89 21.91 4.82 14.13
C GLU A 89 22.07 4.25 12.72
N GLU A 90 21.11 4.58 11.85
CA GLU A 90 21.14 4.20 10.43
C GLU A 90 20.50 5.31 9.61
N GLN A 91 21.03 5.58 8.42
CA GLN A 91 20.57 6.66 7.55
C GLN A 91 20.25 6.10 6.17
N ILE A 92 18.97 6.11 5.80
CA ILE A 92 18.51 5.68 4.47
C ILE A 92 18.26 6.94 3.64
N TYR A 93 18.87 6.98 2.46
CA TYR A 93 18.75 8.05 1.49
C TYR A 93 18.11 7.52 0.21
N VAL A 94 17.10 8.22 -0.28
CA VAL A 94 16.52 8.01 -1.59
C VAL A 94 16.73 9.26 -2.43
N ASN A 95 17.24 9.08 -3.63
CA ASN A 95 17.38 10.13 -4.64
C ASN A 95 16.93 9.59 -6.00
N GLY A 96 15.66 9.85 -6.34
CA GLY A 96 15.02 9.24 -7.50
C GLY A 96 14.99 7.73 -7.36
N ASP A 97 15.64 7.03 -8.29
CA ASP A 97 15.70 5.57 -8.32
C ASP A 97 16.88 4.99 -7.49
N GLN A 98 17.69 5.85 -6.87
CA GLN A 98 18.83 5.42 -6.07
C GLN A 98 18.43 5.32 -4.60
N VAL A 99 18.73 4.17 -3.99
CA VAL A 99 18.60 3.94 -2.55
C VAL A 99 19.97 3.65 -1.98
N MET A 100 20.32 4.30 -0.87
CA MET A 100 21.56 4.06 -0.15
C MET A 100 21.29 4.02 1.34
N MET A 101 21.94 3.12 2.05
CA MET A 101 21.90 3.05 3.49
C MET A 101 23.31 3.26 4.04
N TYR A 102 23.47 4.23 4.93
CA TYR A 102 24.70 4.46 5.66
C TYR A 102 24.55 4.00 7.11
N VAL A 103 25.50 3.20 7.57
CA VAL A 103 25.59 2.72 8.95
C VAL A 103 26.83 3.36 9.59
N PRO A 104 26.67 4.44 10.39
CA PRO A 104 27.78 5.20 10.97
C PRO A 104 28.73 4.33 11.80
N GLU A 105 28.19 3.40 12.59
CA GLU A 105 28.96 2.49 13.45
C GLU A 105 29.97 1.65 12.63
N HIS A 106 29.59 1.25 11.42
CA HIS A 106 30.42 0.43 10.55
C HIS A 106 31.21 1.26 9.52
N GLN A 107 31.00 2.57 9.47
CA GLN A 107 31.53 3.45 8.43
C GLN A 107 31.23 2.92 7.01
N GLN A 108 30.06 2.29 6.84
CA GLN A 108 29.73 1.51 5.65
C GLN A 108 28.51 2.06 4.93
N VAL A 109 28.57 2.05 3.60
CA VAL A 109 27.43 2.31 2.71
C VAL A 109 26.98 1.03 2.03
N VAL A 110 25.69 0.74 2.07
CA VAL A 110 25.01 -0.33 1.33
C VAL A 110 24.18 0.31 0.21
N LYS A 111 24.24 -0.25 -1.00
CA LYS A 111 23.55 0.21 -2.21
C LYS A 111 22.70 -0.92 -2.79
#